data_AF-F7NND0-F1
#
_entry.id   AF-F7NND0-F1
#
_cell.length_a   1.000
_cell.length_b   1.000
_cell.length_c   1.000
_cell.angle_alpha   90.00
_cell.angle_beta   90.00
_cell.angle_gamma   90.00
#
_symmetry.space_group_name_H-M   'P 1'
#
loop_
_entity.id
_entity.type
_entity.pdbx_description
1 polymer ?
#
loop_
_entity_poly.entity_id
_entity_poly.type
_entity_poly.pdbx_seq_one_letter_code
_entity_poly.pdbx_strand_id
1 'polypeptide(L)'
;VLAGQNATISGSDILGGAGIDLLAQNITIQGAFNTFDSHSTTEFKQNGFTVSLTNNTFEAVQDTYDTVNRMEDIQDDRLKTLYGLKAYRSGEKAYGGIQEARQNAKESDIGKSFNVTAGFSSSKQKTEATISAATVRGSSLTSSGDINLIATGSGQTDLAGKSADGDLNILGSSINGNNVYLSAARDVNLKAQANTTDSVMKSSGSSYGFGASFSLGKELGMGYYLEGNKSSGNSEEH
;
A
#
# COMPACT_ATOMS: atom_id res chain seq x y z
N VAL A 1 8.14 14.68 -45.37
CA VAL A 1 6.75 14.14 -45.36
C VAL A 1 5.81 15.30 -45.67
N LEU A 2 4.93 15.17 -46.67
CA LEU A 2 3.81 16.10 -46.87
C LEU A 2 2.55 15.45 -46.31
N ALA A 3 2.01 15.99 -45.21
CA ALA A 3 0.69 15.60 -44.74
C ALA A 3 -0.31 16.65 -45.21
N GLY A 4 -1.33 16.25 -45.98
CA GLY A 4 -2.26 17.21 -46.60
C GLY A 4 -3.09 18.04 -45.61
N GLN A 5 -3.32 17.53 -44.38
CA GLN A 5 -4.04 18.24 -43.32
C GLN A 5 -3.26 18.25 -42.01
N ASN A 6 -3.11 17.11 -41.32
CA ASN A 6 -2.42 17.05 -40.03
C ASN A 6 -1.29 16.03 -40.07
N ALA A 7 -0.13 16.39 -39.52
CA ALA A 7 0.97 15.46 -39.26
C ALA A 7 1.08 15.21 -37.75
N THR A 8 0.85 13.96 -37.33
CA THR A 8 0.97 13.57 -35.92
C THR A 8 2.05 12.51 -35.75
N ILE A 9 3.01 12.76 -34.86
CA ILE A 9 4.06 11.84 -34.43
C ILE A 9 3.86 11.61 -32.94
N SER A 10 3.66 10.36 -32.51
CA SER A 10 3.33 10.03 -31.12
C SER A 10 4.17 8.86 -30.61
N GLY A 11 4.87 9.05 -29.50
CA GLY A 11 5.78 8.07 -28.88
C GLY A 11 6.72 7.35 -29.85
N SER A 12 7.24 8.06 -30.84
CA SER A 12 8.00 7.50 -31.98
C SER A 12 9.35 8.20 -32.17
N ASP A 13 10.31 7.46 -32.72
CA ASP A 13 11.64 7.99 -33.08
C ASP A 13 11.77 8.10 -34.60
N ILE A 14 12.14 9.29 -35.08
CA ILE A 14 12.38 9.59 -36.49
C ILE A 14 13.84 9.97 -36.67
N LEU A 15 14.51 9.30 -37.60
CA LEU A 15 15.92 9.49 -37.92
C LEU A 15 16.07 10.00 -39.36
N GLY A 16 16.64 11.19 -39.52
CA GLY A 16 16.94 11.80 -40.82
C GLY A 16 18.45 11.79 -41.11
N GLY A 17 18.86 11.14 -42.21
CA GLY A 17 20.29 11.11 -42.58
C GLY A 17 20.82 12.44 -43.13
N ALA A 18 19.98 13.20 -43.85
CA ALA A 18 20.36 14.45 -44.52
C ALA A 18 19.52 15.67 -44.07
N GLY A 19 18.53 15.46 -43.21
CA GLY A 19 17.54 16.46 -42.84
C GLY A 19 16.17 15.83 -42.53
N ILE A 20 15.29 16.57 -41.87
CA ILE A 20 13.87 16.22 -41.71
C ILE A 20 13.03 17.43 -42.11
N ASP A 21 12.26 17.29 -43.19
CA ASP A 21 11.29 18.30 -43.62
C ASP A 21 9.86 17.80 -43.39
N LEU A 22 9.12 18.53 -42.57
CA LEU A 22 7.71 18.27 -42.28
C LEU A 22 6.87 19.50 -42.63
N LEU A 23 5.99 19.33 -43.61
CA LEU A 23 5.03 20.33 -44.04
C LEU A 23 3.61 19.76 -43.86
N ALA A 24 2.77 20.47 -43.11
CA ALA A 24 1.37 20.11 -42.90
C ALA A 24 0.55 21.36 -42.53
N GLN A 25 -0.79 21.30 -42.57
CA GLN A 25 -1.59 22.41 -42.03
C GLN A 25 -1.36 22.53 -40.53
N ASN A 26 -1.42 21.42 -39.78
CA ASN A 26 -1.01 21.38 -38.38
C ASN A 26 0.00 20.26 -38.12
N ILE A 27 0.91 20.50 -37.18
CA ILE A 27 1.94 19.54 -36.76
C ILE A 27 1.79 19.27 -35.27
N THR A 28 1.77 18.00 -34.89
CA THR A 28 1.81 17.57 -33.49
C THR A 28 2.86 16.47 -33.32
N ILE A 29 3.87 16.73 -32.49
CA ILE A 29 4.87 15.77 -32.05
C ILE A 29 4.69 15.61 -30.55
N GLN A 30 4.30 14.42 -30.10
CA GLN A 30 3.96 14.21 -28.69
C GLN A 30 4.54 12.91 -28.12
N GLY A 31 4.75 12.87 -26.82
CA GLY A 31 4.98 11.63 -26.11
C GLY A 31 3.71 10.77 -26.07
N ALA A 32 3.89 9.46 -26.07
CA ALA A 32 2.85 8.50 -25.71
C ALA A 32 2.94 8.19 -24.22
N PHE A 33 1.80 7.90 -23.58
CA PHE A 33 1.77 7.46 -22.19
C PHE A 33 1.82 5.94 -22.13
N ASN A 34 2.65 5.42 -21.23
CA ASN A 34 2.60 4.04 -20.77
C ASN A 34 1.99 4.03 -19.37
N THR A 35 0.86 3.37 -19.21
CA THR A 35 0.16 3.26 -17.93
C THR A 35 0.46 1.92 -17.27
N PHE A 36 0.71 1.93 -15.97
CA PHE A 36 0.91 0.76 -15.15
C PHE A 36 -0.05 0.82 -13.96
N ASP A 37 -0.84 -0.23 -13.78
CA ASP A 37 -1.76 -0.36 -12.65
C ASP A 37 -1.48 -1.68 -11.93
N SER A 38 -1.33 -1.60 -10.61
CA SER A 38 -1.11 -2.76 -9.74
C SER A 38 -2.03 -2.69 -8.54
N HIS A 39 -2.63 -3.83 -8.21
CA HIS A 39 -3.44 -3.99 -7.01
C HIS A 39 -2.94 -5.20 -6.23
N SER A 40 -2.67 -5.01 -4.95
CA SER A 40 -2.21 -6.04 -4.02
C SER A 40 -3.04 -6.04 -2.76
N THR A 41 -3.46 -7.23 -2.33
CA THR A 41 -4.16 -7.44 -1.06
C THR A 41 -3.35 -8.41 -0.20
N THR A 42 -3.00 -7.98 1.01
CA THR A 42 -2.32 -8.83 2.01
C THR A 42 -3.24 -9.00 3.22
N GLU A 43 -3.50 -10.25 3.60
CA GLU A 43 -4.23 -10.58 4.83
C GLU A 43 -3.32 -11.32 5.81
N PHE A 44 -3.25 -10.83 7.04
CA PHE A 44 -2.57 -11.47 8.17
C PHE A 44 -3.61 -11.87 9.22
N LYS A 45 -3.51 -13.10 9.73
CA LYS A 45 -4.35 -13.60 10.83
C LYS A 45 -3.46 -14.32 11.83
N GLN A 46 -3.56 -13.95 13.10
CA GLN A 46 -2.82 -14.57 14.19
C GLN A 46 -3.79 -14.95 15.30
N ASN A 47 -3.74 -16.21 15.70
CA ASN A 47 -4.46 -16.73 16.87
C ASN A 47 -3.40 -17.19 17.88
N GLY A 48 -3.54 -16.80 19.14
CA GLY A 48 -2.54 -17.11 20.17
C GLY A 48 -3.19 -17.45 21.49
N PHE A 49 -2.69 -18.51 22.13
CA PHE A 49 -2.93 -18.78 23.54
C PHE A 49 -1.69 -18.33 24.32
N THR A 50 -1.86 -17.39 25.24
CA THR A 50 -0.78 -16.79 26.01
C THR A 50 -0.87 -17.22 27.46
N VAL A 51 0.26 -17.66 28.03
CA VAL A 51 0.43 -17.83 29.47
C VAL A 51 1.60 -16.96 29.89
N SER A 52 1.39 -16.03 30.83
CA SER A 52 2.44 -15.17 31.35
C SER A 52 2.53 -15.25 32.87
N LEU A 53 3.74 -15.09 33.39
CA LEU A 53 4.04 -15.00 34.81
C LEU A 53 4.80 -13.69 35.05
N THR A 54 4.17 -12.74 35.73
CA THR A 54 4.73 -11.41 36.00
C THR A 54 4.93 -11.21 37.50
N ASN A 55 6.13 -10.77 37.92
CA ASN A 55 6.36 -10.34 39.29
C ASN A 55 6.25 -8.80 39.38
N ASN A 56 5.75 -8.24 40.48
CA ASN A 56 5.58 -6.78 40.63
C ASN A 56 6.85 -6.03 41.13
N THR A 57 8.05 -6.64 41.07
CA THR A 57 9.27 -6.08 41.69
C THR A 57 10.39 -5.78 40.69
N PHE A 58 10.09 -5.02 39.64
CA PHE A 58 11.03 -4.42 38.65
C PHE A 58 11.30 -5.24 37.37
N GLU A 59 11.39 -4.48 36.25
CA GLU A 59 11.75 -4.82 34.86
C GLU A 59 11.29 -6.20 34.33
N ALA A 60 10.18 -6.19 33.59
CA ALA A 60 9.68 -7.33 32.85
C ALA A 60 10.68 -7.72 31.73
N VAL A 61 11.45 -8.78 31.96
CA VAL A 61 12.28 -9.42 30.93
C VAL A 61 11.34 -10.15 29.96
N GLN A 62 11.42 -9.77 28.68
CA GLN A 62 10.53 -10.19 27.61
C GLN A 62 10.97 -11.52 26.97
N ASP A 63 10.99 -12.60 27.74
CA ASP A 63 11.18 -13.94 27.16
C ASP A 63 9.82 -14.53 26.80
N THR A 64 9.48 -14.40 25.51
CA THR A 64 8.28 -15.02 24.93
C THR A 64 8.72 -16.36 24.32
N TYR A 65 8.21 -17.47 24.86
CA TYR A 65 8.42 -18.78 24.24
C TYR A 65 7.38 -18.97 23.12
N ASP A 66 7.84 -18.93 21.87
CA ASP A 66 7.06 -19.28 20.68
C ASP A 66 6.62 -20.76 20.75
N THR A 67 5.49 -21.02 21.39
CA THR A 67 4.90 -22.37 21.38
C THR A 67 4.01 -22.52 20.16
N VAL A 68 4.58 -23.13 19.13
CA VAL A 68 3.90 -23.64 17.94
C VAL A 68 2.89 -24.72 18.33
N ASN A 69 1.64 -24.58 17.89
CA ASN A 69 1.02 -25.64 17.09
C ASN A 69 -0.18 -25.16 16.27
N ARG A 70 -0.08 -25.48 14.97
CA ARG A 70 -1.15 -25.48 13.97
C ARG A 70 -2.38 -26.23 14.51
N MET A 71 -3.53 -25.57 14.51
CA MET A 71 -4.82 -26.24 14.37
C MET A 71 -5.51 -25.58 13.18
N GLU A 72 -5.37 -26.21 12.01
CA GLU A 72 -6.19 -25.91 10.85
C GLU A 72 -7.66 -26.27 11.16
N ASP A 73 -8.57 -25.42 10.66
CA ASP A 73 -10.03 -25.55 10.57
C ASP A 73 -10.67 -26.74 11.29
N ILE A 74 -11.25 -26.51 12.47
CA ILE A 74 -12.32 -27.39 12.99
C ILE A 74 -13.51 -26.53 13.40
N GLN A 75 -14.42 -26.31 12.44
CA GLN A 75 -15.79 -25.89 12.65
C GLN A 75 -16.63 -27.08 13.13
N ASP A 76 -16.59 -27.41 14.41
CA ASP A 76 -17.53 -28.41 14.95
C ASP A 76 -18.11 -27.96 16.30
N ASP A 77 -19.36 -27.49 16.26
CA ASP A 77 -20.13 -26.93 17.39
C ASP A 77 -20.34 -27.92 18.55
N ARG A 78 -19.96 -29.19 18.37
CA ARG A 78 -20.11 -30.24 19.39
C ARG A 78 -18.96 -30.33 20.39
N LEU A 79 -17.81 -29.70 20.12
CA LEU A 79 -16.70 -29.69 21.08
C LEU A 79 -16.88 -28.63 22.20
N LYS A 80 -17.61 -27.54 21.95
CA LYS A 80 -17.90 -26.50 22.96
C LYS A 80 -18.67 -27.04 24.17
N THR A 81 -19.59 -27.97 23.96
CA THR A 81 -20.44 -28.50 25.03
C THR A 81 -19.71 -29.52 25.92
N LEU A 82 -18.78 -30.31 25.36
CA LEU A 82 -18.02 -31.29 26.15
C LEU A 82 -16.93 -30.64 27.01
N TYR A 83 -16.35 -29.51 26.56
CA TYR A 83 -15.43 -28.70 27.37
C TYR A 83 -16.18 -27.88 28.45
N GLY A 84 -17.41 -27.44 28.19
CA GLY A 84 -18.25 -26.77 29.19
C GLY A 84 -18.61 -27.65 30.40
N LEU A 85 -18.78 -28.96 30.19
CA LEU A 85 -19.09 -29.91 31.28
C LEU A 85 -17.85 -30.39 32.05
N LYS A 86 -16.67 -30.50 31.40
CA LYS A 86 -15.42 -30.87 32.11
C LYS A 86 -14.86 -29.72 32.96
N ALA A 87 -15.12 -28.46 32.61
CA ALA A 87 -14.72 -27.31 33.42
C ALA A 87 -15.34 -27.36 34.83
N TYR A 88 -16.60 -27.83 34.95
CA TYR A 88 -17.29 -27.93 36.24
C TYR A 88 -16.64 -28.95 37.19
N ARG A 89 -16.17 -30.09 36.67
CA ARG A 89 -15.42 -31.09 37.46
C ARG A 89 -13.97 -30.70 37.75
N SER A 90 -13.41 -29.76 36.99
CA SER A 90 -12.05 -29.26 37.19
C SER A 90 -11.99 -28.19 38.29
N GLY A 91 -13.10 -27.50 38.55
CA GLY A 91 -13.22 -26.48 39.61
C GLY A 91 -13.01 -27.02 41.01
N GLU A 92 -13.48 -28.23 41.33
CA GLU A 92 -13.28 -28.84 42.65
C GLU A 92 -11.82 -29.31 42.86
N LYS A 93 -11.17 -29.85 41.83
CA LYS A 93 -9.75 -30.25 41.89
C LYS A 93 -8.82 -29.04 41.91
N ALA A 94 -9.18 -27.95 41.22
CA ALA A 94 -8.46 -26.69 41.28
C ALA A 94 -8.53 -26.08 42.69
N TYR A 95 -9.69 -26.12 43.36
CA TYR A 95 -9.81 -25.69 44.76
C TYR A 95 -8.95 -26.54 45.72
N GLY A 96 -8.87 -27.86 45.51
CA GLY A 96 -7.98 -28.76 46.27
C GLY A 96 -6.49 -28.47 46.05
N GLY A 97 -6.06 -28.27 44.80
CA GLY A 97 -4.68 -27.89 44.47
C GLY A 97 -4.30 -26.50 44.97
N ILE A 98 -5.24 -25.55 45.03
CA ILE A 98 -5.04 -24.23 45.65
C ILE A 98 -4.86 -24.36 47.16
N GLN A 99 -5.55 -25.28 47.84
CA GLN A 99 -5.34 -25.54 49.28
C GLN A 99 -4.00 -26.21 49.57
N GLU A 100 -3.56 -27.16 48.74
CA GLU A 100 -2.23 -27.77 48.85
C GLU A 100 -1.11 -26.76 48.54
N ALA A 101 -1.30 -25.89 47.54
CA ALA A 101 -0.40 -24.77 47.28
C ALA A 101 -0.39 -23.77 48.46
N ARG A 102 -1.53 -23.55 49.13
CA ARG A 102 -1.64 -22.73 50.35
C ARG A 102 -0.87 -23.30 51.53
N GLN A 103 -0.79 -24.63 51.65
CA GLN A 103 -0.04 -25.29 52.72
C GLN A 103 1.47 -25.24 52.44
N ASN A 104 1.88 -25.46 51.20
CA ASN A 104 3.30 -25.37 50.79
C ASN A 104 3.82 -23.91 50.73
N ALA A 105 2.96 -22.93 50.45
CA ALA A 105 3.32 -21.50 50.42
C ALA A 105 3.40 -20.84 51.81
N LYS A 106 2.98 -21.53 52.88
CA LYS A 106 3.13 -21.03 54.26
C LYS A 106 4.53 -21.26 54.83
N GLU A 107 5.34 -22.15 54.24
CA GLU A 107 6.70 -22.45 54.70
C GLU A 107 7.81 -21.73 53.92
N SER A 108 7.50 -21.09 52.79
CA SER A 108 8.46 -20.25 52.07
C SER A 108 8.07 -18.79 52.15
N ASP A 109 9.04 -17.96 52.49
CA ASP A 109 8.95 -16.50 52.64
C ASP A 109 8.68 -15.84 51.27
N ILE A 110 7.46 -16.00 50.74
CA ILE A 110 7.05 -15.47 49.45
C ILE A 110 6.62 -14.00 49.66
N GLY A 111 7.60 -13.15 49.95
CA GLY A 111 7.46 -11.68 49.96
C GLY A 111 7.34 -11.06 48.56
N LYS A 112 7.12 -11.87 47.52
CA LYS A 112 7.10 -11.47 46.11
C LYS A 112 5.72 -11.75 45.53
N SER A 113 5.02 -10.72 45.08
CA SER A 113 3.71 -10.90 44.46
C SER A 113 3.87 -11.35 43.00
N PHE A 114 3.26 -12.49 42.67
CA PHE A 114 3.27 -13.11 41.34
C PHE A 114 1.88 -13.00 40.71
N ASN A 115 1.82 -12.68 39.42
CA ASN A 115 0.61 -12.67 38.62
C ASN A 115 0.76 -13.69 37.50
N VAL A 116 -0.09 -14.71 37.49
CA VAL A 116 -0.22 -15.65 36.39
C VAL A 116 -1.41 -15.22 35.55
N THR A 117 -1.22 -15.06 34.24
CA THR A 117 -2.34 -14.84 33.32
C THR A 117 -2.35 -15.93 32.26
N ALA A 118 -3.54 -16.39 31.91
CA ALA A 118 -3.75 -17.30 30.80
C ALA A 118 -4.95 -16.81 29.99
N GLY A 119 -4.78 -16.71 28.68
CA GLY A 119 -5.78 -16.11 27.80
C GLY A 119 -5.64 -16.54 26.36
N PHE A 120 -6.73 -16.37 25.61
CA PHE A 120 -6.75 -16.53 24.17
C PHE A 120 -6.92 -15.18 23.51
N SER A 121 -6.17 -14.95 22.44
CA SER A 121 -6.25 -13.75 21.61
C SER A 121 -6.32 -14.13 20.13
N SER A 122 -7.01 -13.31 19.36
CA SER A 122 -7.01 -13.39 17.90
C SER A 122 -6.90 -11.98 17.32
N SER A 123 -6.08 -11.84 16.29
CA SER A 123 -5.91 -10.62 15.53
C SER A 123 -6.00 -10.90 14.04
N LYS A 124 -6.65 -9.99 13.32
CA LYS A 124 -6.72 -9.97 11.86
C LYS A 124 -6.27 -8.59 11.37
N GLN A 125 -5.44 -8.57 10.34
CA GLN A 125 -5.06 -7.37 9.62
C GLN A 125 -5.24 -7.60 8.11
N LYS A 126 -5.75 -6.59 7.41
CA LYS A 126 -5.89 -6.58 5.96
C LYS A 126 -5.33 -5.28 5.43
N THR A 127 -4.45 -5.37 4.44
CA THR A 127 -3.86 -4.22 3.75
C THR A 127 -4.14 -4.36 2.26
N GLU A 128 -4.70 -3.33 1.65
CA GLU A 128 -4.92 -3.19 0.22
C GLU A 128 -4.02 -2.05 -0.28
N ALA A 129 -3.22 -2.31 -1.31
CA ALA A 129 -2.37 -1.32 -1.96
C ALA A 129 -2.72 -1.26 -3.44
N THR A 130 -2.99 -0.06 -3.94
CA THR A 130 -3.18 0.23 -5.36
C THR A 130 -2.11 1.23 -5.78
N ILE A 131 -1.40 0.91 -6.85
CA ILE A 131 -0.39 1.79 -7.45
C ILE A 131 -0.78 2.00 -8.91
N SER A 132 -0.89 3.26 -9.31
CA SER A 132 -1.15 3.68 -10.69
C SER A 132 -0.02 4.60 -11.12
N ALA A 133 0.62 4.33 -12.25
CA ALA A 133 1.70 5.16 -12.78
C ALA A 133 1.49 5.43 -14.26
N ALA A 134 1.69 6.66 -14.70
CA ALA A 134 1.74 7.03 -16.10
C ALA A 134 3.13 7.56 -16.44
N THR A 135 3.87 6.83 -17.25
CA THR A 135 5.20 7.25 -17.72
C THR A 135 5.10 7.77 -19.15
N VAL A 136 5.62 8.97 -19.37
CA VAL A 136 5.73 9.58 -20.70
C VAL A 136 6.89 8.93 -21.44
N ARG A 137 6.59 8.35 -22.61
CA ARG A 137 7.58 8.02 -23.62
C ARG A 137 7.55 9.07 -24.71
N GLY A 138 8.47 10.02 -24.64
CA GLY A 138 8.59 11.12 -25.60
C GLY A 138 8.79 10.64 -27.03
N SER A 139 8.40 11.46 -28.02
CA SER A 139 8.86 11.27 -29.40
C SER A 139 10.23 11.92 -29.58
N SER A 140 11.06 11.38 -30.48
CA SER A 140 12.35 11.97 -30.85
C SER A 140 12.44 12.19 -32.35
N LEU A 141 12.82 13.39 -32.78
CA LEU A 141 13.23 13.66 -34.15
C LEU A 141 14.72 13.96 -34.13
N THR A 142 15.53 13.10 -34.73
CA THR A 142 16.98 13.24 -34.76
C THR A 142 17.48 13.26 -36.21
N SER A 143 18.33 14.22 -36.54
CA SER A 143 18.87 14.39 -37.88
C SER A 143 20.33 14.83 -37.85
N SER A 144 21.15 14.32 -38.77
CA SER A 144 22.52 14.83 -39.00
C SER A 144 22.55 16.10 -39.86
N GLY A 145 21.40 16.47 -40.44
CA GLY A 145 21.17 17.72 -41.14
C GLY A 145 20.16 18.60 -40.41
N ASP A 146 19.59 19.55 -41.13
CA ASP A 146 18.62 20.49 -40.56
C ASP A 146 17.23 19.86 -40.40
N ILE A 147 16.44 20.35 -39.45
CA ILE A 147 15.05 19.95 -39.23
C ILE A 147 14.16 21.16 -39.47
N ASN A 148 13.28 21.07 -40.46
CA ASN A 148 12.32 22.11 -40.81
C ASN A 148 10.89 21.61 -40.55
N LEU A 149 10.22 22.22 -39.58
CA LEU A 149 8.83 21.93 -39.26
C LEU A 149 7.99 23.17 -39.54
N ILE A 150 7.08 23.07 -40.52
CA ILE A 150 6.30 24.21 -40.99
C ILE A 150 4.81 23.83 -40.97
N ALA A 151 4.07 24.38 -40.01
CA ALA A 151 2.62 24.31 -39.93
C ALA A 151 2.03 25.48 -40.74
N THR A 152 1.45 25.18 -41.91
CA THR A 152 1.03 26.18 -42.89
C THR A 152 -0.32 26.82 -42.58
N GLY A 153 -1.14 26.15 -41.76
CA GLY A 153 -2.57 26.45 -41.66
C GLY A 153 -3.32 26.19 -42.97
N SER A 154 -4.63 26.36 -42.92
CA SER A 154 -5.56 26.30 -44.06
C SER A 154 -5.70 27.64 -44.78
N GLY A 155 -5.08 28.70 -44.25
CA GLY A 155 -5.22 30.08 -44.75
C GLY A 155 -6.53 30.76 -44.32
N GLN A 156 -7.37 30.10 -43.52
CA GLN A 156 -8.53 30.74 -42.89
C GLN A 156 -8.08 31.66 -41.75
N THR A 157 -8.80 32.75 -41.53
CA THR A 157 -8.55 33.68 -40.43
C THR A 157 -9.77 33.80 -39.52
N ASP A 158 -9.54 34.02 -38.24
CA ASP A 158 -10.59 34.33 -37.27
C ASP A 158 -11.15 35.75 -37.47
N LEU A 159 -12.15 36.12 -36.67
CA LEU A 159 -12.79 37.44 -36.71
C LEU A 159 -11.82 38.59 -36.35
N ALA A 160 -10.66 38.29 -35.75
CA ALA A 160 -9.61 39.24 -35.43
C ALA A 160 -8.48 39.28 -36.49
N GLY A 161 -8.58 38.48 -37.55
CA GLY A 161 -7.59 38.40 -38.62
C GLY A 161 -6.36 37.52 -38.29
N LYS A 162 -6.36 36.76 -37.19
CA LYS A 162 -5.31 35.76 -36.90
C LYS A 162 -5.62 34.48 -37.67
N SER A 163 -4.62 33.72 -38.08
CA SER A 163 -4.83 32.38 -38.64
C SER A 163 -5.72 31.53 -37.72
N ALA A 164 -6.75 30.93 -38.29
CA ALA A 164 -7.72 30.12 -37.57
C ALA A 164 -7.19 28.73 -37.21
N ASP A 165 -6.09 28.29 -37.81
CA ASP A 165 -5.35 27.05 -37.59
C ASP A 165 -3.88 27.24 -38.01
N GLY A 166 -3.07 26.18 -37.98
CA GLY A 166 -1.65 26.29 -38.28
C GLY A 166 -0.75 26.14 -37.08
N ASP A 167 -1.14 25.29 -36.13
CA ASP A 167 -0.34 25.07 -34.92
C ASP A 167 0.78 24.06 -35.14
N LEU A 168 1.89 24.32 -34.46
CA LEU A 168 2.99 23.38 -34.27
C LEU A 168 3.11 23.06 -32.78
N ASN A 169 2.77 21.83 -32.41
CA ASN A 169 2.81 21.34 -31.03
C ASN A 169 3.95 20.34 -30.84
N ILE A 170 4.82 20.58 -29.87
CA ILE A 170 5.86 19.65 -29.42
C ILE A 170 5.64 19.42 -27.93
N LEU A 171 5.16 18.24 -27.59
CA LEU A 171 4.73 17.86 -26.25
C LEU A 171 5.61 16.71 -25.74
N GLY A 172 6.34 16.91 -24.63
CA GLY A 172 7.16 15.88 -24.00
C GLY A 172 8.13 15.18 -24.94
N SER A 173 8.60 15.87 -25.98
CA SER A 173 9.34 15.30 -27.11
C SER A 173 10.65 16.06 -27.35
N SER A 174 11.62 15.38 -27.95
CA SER A 174 12.95 15.92 -28.25
C SER A 174 13.15 16.11 -29.75
N ILE A 175 13.81 17.21 -30.13
CA ILE A 175 14.19 17.49 -31.51
C ILE A 175 15.67 17.85 -31.54
N ASN A 176 16.45 17.10 -32.32
CA ASN A 176 17.90 17.27 -32.43
C ASN A 176 18.31 17.25 -33.90
N GLY A 177 18.79 18.38 -34.40
CA GLY A 177 19.34 18.53 -35.75
C GLY A 177 20.46 19.57 -35.73
N ASN A 178 21.18 19.73 -36.84
CA ASN A 178 22.21 20.77 -36.93
C ASN A 178 21.61 22.17 -36.72
N ASN A 179 20.53 22.45 -37.42
CA ASN A 179 19.64 23.58 -37.16
C ASN A 179 18.20 23.08 -37.05
N VAL A 180 17.39 23.71 -36.19
CA VAL A 180 15.96 23.40 -36.03
C VAL A 180 15.16 24.65 -36.34
N TYR A 181 14.40 24.61 -37.43
CA TYR A 181 13.50 25.67 -37.87
C TYR A 181 12.05 25.29 -37.58
N LEU A 182 11.38 26.08 -36.74
CA LEU A 182 9.97 25.90 -36.38
C LEU A 182 9.18 27.11 -36.88
N SER A 183 8.19 26.85 -37.74
CA SER A 183 7.29 27.88 -38.24
C SER A 183 5.85 27.40 -38.11
N ALA A 184 4.97 28.28 -37.65
CA ALA A 184 3.56 28.01 -37.49
C ALA A 184 2.76 29.22 -37.98
N ALA A 185 1.70 28.99 -38.74
CA ALA A 185 0.81 30.06 -39.18
C ALA A 185 0.01 30.65 -38.01
N ARG A 186 -0.20 29.89 -36.92
CA ARG A 186 -0.90 30.34 -35.72
C ARG A 186 -0.01 30.36 -34.49
N ASP A 187 0.30 29.22 -33.89
CA ASP A 187 1.10 29.15 -32.65
C ASP A 187 2.14 28.02 -32.66
N VAL A 188 3.32 28.27 -32.06
CA VAL A 188 4.32 27.24 -31.73
C VAL A 188 4.24 26.94 -30.24
N ASN A 189 3.87 25.71 -29.89
CA ASN A 189 3.68 25.26 -28.52
C ASN A 189 4.73 24.22 -28.13
N LEU A 190 5.64 24.57 -27.22
CA LEU A 190 6.63 23.66 -26.65
C LEU A 190 6.25 23.39 -25.19
N LYS A 191 5.79 22.18 -24.88
CA LYS A 191 5.37 21.81 -23.53
C LYS A 191 6.05 20.53 -23.08
N ALA A 192 6.53 20.49 -21.85
CA ALA A 192 6.94 19.23 -21.23
C ALA A 192 5.72 18.36 -20.90
N GLN A 193 5.91 17.05 -20.84
CA GLN A 193 4.94 16.11 -20.26
C GLN A 193 5.62 15.44 -19.05
N ALA A 194 4.86 15.26 -17.97
CA ALA A 194 5.36 14.71 -16.72
C ALA A 194 4.92 13.26 -16.51
N ASN A 195 5.75 12.50 -15.82
CA ASN A 195 5.36 11.20 -15.28
C ASN A 195 4.49 11.42 -14.04
N THR A 196 3.52 10.55 -13.81
CA THR A 196 2.70 10.55 -12.59
C THR A 196 2.81 9.20 -11.90
N THR A 197 2.75 9.19 -10.56
CA THR A 197 2.69 7.96 -9.77
C THR A 197 1.80 8.21 -8.57
N ASP A 198 0.63 7.57 -8.59
CA ASP A 198 -0.36 7.63 -7.54
C ASP A 198 -0.32 6.32 -6.74
N SER A 199 -0.19 6.42 -5.41
CA SER A 199 -0.25 5.27 -4.52
C SER A 199 -1.33 5.47 -3.47
N VAL A 200 -2.23 4.49 -3.37
CA VAL A 200 -3.28 4.44 -2.34
C VAL A 200 -3.09 3.17 -1.52
N MET A 201 -2.93 3.32 -0.21
CA MET A 201 -2.84 2.20 0.71
C MET A 201 -3.92 2.29 1.78
N LYS A 202 -4.70 1.23 1.90
CA LYS A 202 -5.76 1.07 2.90
C LYS A 202 -5.38 -0.07 3.83
N SER A 203 -5.44 0.16 5.13
CA SER A 203 -5.24 -0.87 6.13
C SER A 203 -6.44 -0.94 7.08
N SER A 204 -6.78 -2.15 7.49
CA SER A 204 -7.80 -2.39 8.51
C SER A 204 -7.35 -3.53 9.42
N GLY A 205 -7.64 -3.39 10.70
CA GLY A 205 -7.26 -4.37 11.71
C GLY A 205 -8.36 -4.56 12.74
N SER A 206 -8.43 -5.76 13.30
CA SER A 206 -9.26 -6.04 14.45
C SER A 206 -8.58 -7.08 15.33
N SER A 207 -8.60 -6.89 16.64
CA SER A 207 -8.17 -7.89 17.60
C SER A 207 -9.22 -8.07 18.70
N TYR A 208 -9.26 -9.27 19.26
CA TYR A 208 -10.04 -9.56 20.46
C TYR A 208 -9.28 -10.56 21.33
N GLY A 209 -9.44 -10.45 22.64
CA GLY A 209 -8.77 -11.31 23.61
C GLY A 209 -9.58 -11.45 24.88
N PHE A 210 -9.51 -12.62 25.50
CA PHE A 210 -10.10 -12.86 26.81
C PHE A 210 -9.19 -13.77 27.62
N GLY A 211 -9.16 -13.58 28.93
CA GLY A 211 -8.36 -14.42 29.80
C GLY A 211 -8.70 -14.25 31.27
N ALA A 212 -8.08 -15.12 32.06
CA ALA A 212 -8.14 -15.09 33.50
C ALA A 212 -6.75 -14.77 34.05
N SER A 213 -6.74 -14.02 35.15
CA SER A 213 -5.54 -13.66 35.88
C SER A 213 -5.69 -14.09 37.33
N PHE A 214 -4.59 -14.55 37.90
CA PHE A 214 -4.48 -14.92 39.28
C PHE A 214 -3.26 -14.23 39.89
N SER A 215 -3.49 -13.48 40.96
CA SER A 215 -2.44 -12.78 41.69
C SER A 215 -2.22 -13.42 43.06
N LEU A 216 -1.00 -13.87 43.31
CA LEU A 216 -0.48 -14.24 44.62
C LEU A 216 0.27 -13.02 45.17
N GLY A 217 -0.23 -12.38 46.21
CA GLY A 217 0.44 -11.25 46.88
C GLY A 217 -0.08 -11.07 48.32
N LYS A 218 0.13 -9.88 48.90
CA LYS A 218 -0.44 -9.54 50.23
C LYS A 218 -1.96 -9.70 50.31
N GLU A 219 -2.63 -9.65 49.15
CA GLU A 219 -4.04 -9.98 48.98
C GLU A 219 -4.17 -10.91 47.77
N LEU A 220 -4.97 -11.98 47.90
CA LEU A 220 -5.24 -12.92 46.80
C LEU A 220 -6.29 -12.30 45.88
N GLY A 221 -5.95 -12.13 44.60
CA GLY A 221 -6.86 -11.57 43.60
C GLY A 221 -7.11 -12.54 42.45
N MET A 222 -8.38 -12.71 42.09
CA MET A 222 -8.79 -13.33 40.84
C MET A 222 -9.39 -12.25 39.95
N GLY A 223 -8.99 -12.21 38.68
CA GLY A 223 -9.50 -11.22 37.73
C GLY A 223 -9.77 -11.84 36.36
N TYR A 224 -10.72 -11.27 35.63
CA TYR A 224 -11.00 -11.61 34.24
C TYR A 224 -10.78 -10.36 33.39
N TYR A 225 -10.25 -10.53 32.18
CA TYR A 225 -10.13 -9.44 31.23
C TYR A 225 -10.78 -9.81 29.89
N LEU A 226 -11.32 -8.79 29.24
CA LEU A 226 -11.85 -8.82 27.89
C LEU A 226 -11.31 -7.58 27.18
N GLU A 227 -10.67 -7.79 26.05
CA GLU A 227 -10.10 -6.72 25.24
C GLU A 227 -10.54 -6.86 23.78
N GLY A 228 -10.76 -5.72 23.12
CA GLY A 228 -11.19 -5.67 21.74
C GLY A 228 -10.78 -4.35 21.11
N ASN A 229 -10.12 -4.41 19.95
CA ASN A 229 -9.64 -3.24 19.25
C ASN A 229 -9.98 -3.33 17.77
N LYS A 230 -10.25 -2.18 17.14
CA LYS A 230 -10.45 -2.05 15.70
C LYS A 230 -9.66 -0.84 15.21
N SER A 231 -8.94 -1.01 14.10
CA SER A 231 -8.15 0.06 13.48
C SER A 231 -8.43 0.14 11.98
N SER A 232 -8.30 1.34 11.43
CA SER A 232 -8.36 1.60 9.99
C SER A 232 -7.42 2.75 9.65
N GLY A 233 -6.72 2.66 8.52
CA GLY A 233 -5.86 3.71 7.99
C GLY A 233 -6.00 3.83 6.48
N ASN A 234 -5.88 5.05 5.96
CA ASN A 234 -5.81 5.38 4.53
C ASN A 234 -4.61 6.32 4.32
N SER A 235 -3.79 6.05 3.32
CA SER A 235 -2.72 6.94 2.88
C SER A 235 -2.74 7.08 1.37
N GLU A 236 -2.50 8.30 0.89
CA GLU A 236 -2.47 8.67 -0.52
C GLU A 236 -1.17 9.44 -0.79
N GLU A 237 -0.49 9.08 -1.87
CA GLU A 237 0.78 9.68 -2.32
C GLU A 237 0.70 9.95 -3.83
N HIS A 238 1.27 11.08 -4.29
CA HIS A 238 1.21 11.60 -5.66
C HIS A 238 2.60 12.04 -6.17
#